data_AF-A0A8J1UCX5-F1
#
_entry.id   AF-A0A8J1UCX5-F1
#
_cell.length_a   1.000
_cell.length_b   1.000
_cell.length_c   1.000
_cell.angle_alpha   90.00
_cell.angle_beta   90.00
_cell.angle_gamma   90.00
#
_symmetry.space_group_name_H-M   'P 1'
#
loop_
_entity.id
_entity.type
_entity.pdbx_description
1 polymer ?
#
loop_
_entity_poly.entity_id
_entity_poly.type
_entity_poly.pdbx_seq_one_letter_code
_entity_poly.pdbx_strand_id
1 'polypeptide(L)'
;MAEQKSEKHNCLLPLSRIKTIMKSSPDVTHVAQESLFVITKATELFVQDLAKTIHKKSGSGKSVSYKDLSTLVDEEENMQFLQDIIPKKILAKDYLDKQNNTESDDDIVMLD
;
A
#
# COMPACT_ATOMS: atom_id res chain seq x y z
N MET A 1 19.05 7.41 -42.66
CA MET A 1 18.02 6.90 -41.72
C MET A 1 18.76 6.11 -40.66
N ALA A 2 18.94 6.69 -39.47
CA ALA A 2 19.70 6.04 -38.39
C ALA A 2 18.75 5.18 -37.56
N GLU A 3 19.10 3.92 -37.44
CA GLU A 3 18.40 2.88 -36.71
C GLU A 3 18.49 3.17 -35.20
N GLN A 4 17.36 3.54 -34.58
CA GLN A 4 17.27 3.78 -33.14
C GLN A 4 17.37 2.45 -32.39
N LYS A 5 18.52 2.22 -31.76
CA LYS A 5 18.80 1.10 -30.87
C LYS A 5 18.02 1.29 -29.55
N SER A 6 16.85 0.65 -29.44
CA SER A 6 15.88 0.77 -28.35
C SER A 6 16.44 0.42 -26.95
N GLU A 7 16.64 1.46 -26.13
CA GLU A 7 16.39 1.62 -24.68
C GLU A 7 16.19 0.37 -23.79
N LYS A 8 17.15 -0.57 -23.73
CA LYS A 8 17.13 -1.68 -22.76
C LYS A 8 17.45 -1.29 -21.30
N HIS A 9 17.51 0.00 -20.96
CA HIS A 9 17.93 0.49 -19.64
C HIS A 9 16.87 1.29 -18.87
N ASN A 10 15.63 1.39 -19.35
CA ASN A 10 14.71 2.37 -18.77
C ASN A 10 14.01 1.91 -17.49
N CYS A 11 13.85 0.63 -17.16
CA CYS A 11 13.20 0.20 -15.89
C CYS A 11 14.15 -0.62 -15.00
N LEU A 12 14.10 -0.35 -13.69
CA LEU A 12 14.79 -1.11 -12.64
C LEU A 12 14.06 -2.41 -12.30
N LEU A 13 12.73 -2.39 -12.32
CA LEU A 13 11.91 -3.56 -12.05
C LEU A 13 11.78 -4.44 -13.31
N PRO A 14 11.87 -5.78 -13.18
CA PRO A 14 11.71 -6.68 -14.31
C PRO A 14 10.30 -6.61 -14.91
N LEU A 15 10.18 -6.17 -16.17
CA LEU A 15 8.90 -6.04 -16.88
C LEU A 15 8.10 -7.35 -16.90
N SER A 16 8.77 -8.50 -16.99
CA SER A 16 8.11 -9.81 -16.96
C SER A 16 7.37 -10.05 -15.64
N ARG A 17 7.97 -9.67 -14.50
CA ARG A 17 7.38 -9.84 -13.18
C ARG A 17 6.19 -8.91 -12.98
N ILE A 18 6.33 -7.65 -13.40
CA ILE A 18 5.22 -6.69 -13.37
C ILE A 18 4.06 -7.18 -14.22
N LYS A 19 4.33 -7.69 -15.43
CA LYS A 19 3.29 -8.25 -16.32
C LYS A 19 2.57 -9.44 -15.68
N THR A 20 3.28 -10.33 -14.98
CA THR A 20 2.67 -11.44 -14.24
C THR A 20 1.75 -10.95 -13.13
N ILE A 21 2.17 -9.94 -12.36
CA ILE A 21 1.36 -9.34 -11.29
C ILE A 21 0.11 -8.66 -11.87
N MET A 22 0.25 -7.88 -12.95
CA MET A 22 -0.91 -7.27 -13.60
C MET A 22 -1.94 -8.31 -14.04
N LYS A 23 -1.48 -9.44 -14.60
CA LYS A 23 -2.33 -10.55 -15.05
C LYS A 23 -2.85 -11.46 -13.95
N SER A 24 -2.44 -11.29 -12.69
CA SER A 24 -3.02 -12.07 -11.59
C SER A 24 -4.42 -11.59 -11.21
N SER A 25 -4.81 -10.39 -11.67
CA SER A 25 -6.17 -9.90 -11.51
C SER A 25 -7.10 -10.60 -12.51
N PRO A 26 -8.23 -11.17 -12.08
CA PRO A 26 -9.10 -11.99 -12.93
C PRO A 26 -9.66 -11.24 -14.14
N ASP A 27 -9.80 -9.91 -14.03
CA ASP A 27 -10.36 -9.06 -15.08
C ASP A 27 -9.32 -8.60 -16.13
N VAL A 28 -8.04 -8.92 -15.94
CA VAL A 28 -6.94 -8.47 -16.83
C VAL A 28 -6.56 -9.56 -17.81
N THR A 29 -7.17 -9.53 -19.00
CA THR A 29 -6.91 -10.50 -20.08
C THR A 29 -5.70 -10.12 -20.93
N HIS A 30 -5.57 -8.84 -21.27
CA HIS A 30 -4.51 -8.30 -22.11
C HIS A 30 -3.82 -7.10 -21.45
N VAL A 31 -2.49 -7.01 -21.64
CA VAL A 31 -1.66 -5.91 -21.13
C VAL A 31 -0.85 -5.35 -22.28
N ALA A 32 -1.14 -4.11 -22.67
CA ALA A 32 -0.39 -3.38 -23.69
C ALA A 32 1.02 -3.04 -23.20
N GLN A 33 1.97 -2.94 -24.13
CA GLN A 33 3.38 -2.69 -23.81
C GLN A 33 3.61 -1.32 -23.16
N GLU A 34 2.87 -0.29 -23.62
CA GLU A 34 2.94 1.07 -23.06
C GLU A 34 2.41 1.10 -21.62
N SER A 35 1.26 0.46 -21.36
CA SER A 35 0.70 0.33 -20.01
C SER A 35 1.65 -0.40 -19.06
N LEU A 36 2.29 -1.48 -19.55
CA LEU A 36 3.29 -2.22 -18.77
C LEU A 36 4.46 -1.32 -18.38
N PHE A 37 4.94 -0.49 -19.30
CA PHE A 37 6.05 0.42 -19.05
C PHE A 37 5.66 1.50 -18.01
N VAL A 38 4.50 2.15 -18.20
CA VAL A 38 4.00 3.18 -17.28
C VAL A 38 3.80 2.62 -15.87
N ILE A 39 3.16 1.45 -15.74
CA ILE A 39 2.92 0.82 -14.43
C ILE A 39 4.24 0.42 -13.78
N THR A 40 5.20 -0.09 -14.55
CA THR A 40 6.54 -0.40 -14.02
C THR A 40 7.19 0.84 -13.41
N LYS A 41 7.12 1.98 -14.12
CA LYS A 41 7.65 3.25 -13.63
C LYS A 41 6.91 3.82 -12.44
N ALA A 42 5.58 3.78 -12.46
CA ALA A 42 4.77 4.18 -11.33
C ALA A 42 5.10 3.34 -10.09
N THR A 43 5.29 2.03 -10.25
CA THR A 43 5.66 1.12 -9.14
C THR A 43 7.04 1.47 -8.55
N GLU A 44 8.03 1.77 -9.40
CA GLU A 44 9.36 2.21 -8.95
C GLU A 44 9.28 3.51 -8.12
N LEU A 45 8.54 4.50 -8.64
CA LEU A 45 8.34 5.77 -7.97
C LEU A 45 7.56 5.60 -6.66
N PHE A 46 6.54 4.75 -6.66
CA PHE A 46 5.74 4.45 -5.48
C PHE A 46 6.60 3.87 -4.35
N VAL A 47 7.43 2.86 -4.63
CA VAL A 47 8.31 2.26 -3.62
C VAL A 47 9.30 3.29 -3.06
N GLN A 48 9.86 4.15 -3.94
CA GLN A 48 10.77 5.21 -3.52
C GLN A 48 10.07 6.25 -2.64
N ASP A 49 8.88 6.68 -3.04
CA ASP A 49 8.08 7.66 -2.29
C ASP A 49 7.65 7.11 -0.95
N LEU A 50 7.13 5.88 -0.92
CA LEU A 50 6.75 5.17 0.30
C LEU A 50 7.91 5.15 1.31
N ALA A 51 9.10 4.75 0.87
CA ALA A 51 10.28 4.70 1.74
C ALA A 51 10.66 6.09 2.31
N LYS A 52 10.63 7.13 1.47
CA LYS A 52 10.93 8.51 1.88
C LYS A 52 9.88 9.06 2.85
N THR A 53 8.61 8.81 2.56
CA THR A 53 7.48 9.32 3.33
C THR A 53 7.44 8.68 4.71
N ILE A 54 7.63 7.35 4.82
CA ILE A 54 7.70 6.69 6.13
C ILE A 54 8.91 7.19 6.92
N HIS A 55 10.09 7.33 6.29
CA HIS A 55 11.26 7.86 6.99
C HIS A 55 11.01 9.27 7.50
N LYS A 56 10.40 10.15 6.70
CA LYS A 56 10.06 11.52 7.11
C LYS A 56 9.10 11.54 8.30
N LYS A 57 8.12 10.62 8.35
CA LYS A 57 7.17 10.51 9.48
C LYS A 57 7.76 9.82 10.73
N SER A 58 8.67 8.86 10.56
CA SER A 58 9.34 8.12 11.65
C SER A 58 10.30 9.00 12.50
N GLY A 59 10.62 10.21 12.03
CA GLY A 59 11.49 11.15 12.73
C GLY A 59 12.99 10.94 12.45
N SER A 60 13.86 11.43 13.33
CA SER A 60 15.33 11.43 13.14
C SER A 60 16.00 10.07 13.40
N GLY A 61 15.23 8.98 13.47
CA GLY A 61 15.75 7.63 13.65
C GLY A 61 16.48 7.12 12.41
N LYS A 62 17.47 6.24 12.60
CA LYS A 62 18.20 5.58 11.48
C LYS A 62 17.43 4.41 10.86
N SER A 63 16.23 4.10 11.35
CA SER A 63 15.49 2.89 11.00
C SER A 63 13.99 3.17 10.95
N VAL A 64 13.31 2.54 9.99
CA VAL A 64 11.86 2.53 9.87
C VAL A 64 11.29 1.30 10.59
N SER A 65 10.28 1.49 11.44
CA SER A 65 9.58 0.39 12.11
C SER A 65 8.25 0.06 11.41
N TYR A 66 7.71 -1.14 11.68
CA TYR A 66 6.37 -1.51 11.18
C TYR A 66 5.28 -0.58 11.71
N LYS A 67 5.42 -0.06 12.94
CA LYS A 67 4.46 0.88 13.53
C LYS A 67 4.40 2.18 12.72
N ASP A 68 5.53 2.65 12.21
CA ASP A 68 5.58 3.86 11.37
C ASP A 68 4.85 3.63 10.05
N LEU A 69 5.06 2.46 9.44
CA LEU A 69 4.41 2.06 8.20
C LEU A 69 2.89 1.90 8.36
N SER A 70 2.43 1.17 9.39
CA SER A 70 0.99 0.99 9.62
C SER A 70 0.28 2.27 10.07
N THR A 71 1.00 3.19 10.71
CA THR A 71 0.47 4.51 11.03
C THR A 71 0.33 5.37 9.79
N LEU A 72 1.32 5.37 8.89
CA LEU A 72 1.23 6.07 7.62
C LEU A 72 0.04 5.59 6.78
N VAL A 73 -0.16 4.27 6.67
CA VAL A 73 -1.25 3.66 5.90
C VAL A 73 -2.63 4.04 6.42
N ASP A 74 -2.76 4.18 7.74
CA ASP A 74 -4.02 4.56 8.38
C ASP A 74 -4.35 6.06 8.22
N GLU A 75 -3.33 6.92 8.27
CA GLU A 75 -3.50 8.38 8.24
C GLU A 75 -3.63 8.96 6.82
N GLU A 76 -2.98 8.35 5.82
CA GLU A 76 -2.93 8.90 4.47
C GLU A 76 -3.99 8.26 3.56
N GLU A 77 -4.88 9.07 3.00
CA GLU A 77 -5.96 8.60 2.13
C GLU A 77 -5.44 7.84 0.90
N ASN A 78 -4.34 8.33 0.31
CA ASN A 78 -3.72 7.69 -0.85
C ASN A 78 -2.99 6.36 -0.53
N MET A 79 -2.91 5.98 0.76
CA MET A 79 -2.34 4.71 1.21
C MET A 79 -3.40 3.70 1.68
N GLN A 80 -4.69 4.07 1.68
CA GLN A 80 -5.78 3.23 2.19
C GLN A 80 -5.88 1.88 1.49
N PHE A 81 -5.46 1.78 0.22
CA PHE A 81 -5.42 0.52 -0.52
C PHE A 81 -4.48 -0.54 0.11
N LEU A 82 -3.64 -0.15 1.07
CA LEU A 82 -2.74 -1.05 1.80
C LEU A 82 -3.28 -1.53 3.14
N GLN A 83 -4.45 -1.07 3.61
CA GLN A 83 -4.94 -1.38 4.96
C GLN A 83 -5.07 -2.88 5.24
N ASP A 84 -5.60 -3.63 4.28
CA ASP A 84 -5.78 -5.07 4.41
C ASP A 84 -4.44 -5.84 4.41
N ILE A 85 -3.40 -5.23 3.82
CA ILE A 85 -2.06 -5.82 3.72
C ILE A 85 -1.18 -5.41 4.90
N ILE A 86 -1.39 -4.20 5.45
CA ILE A 86 -0.59 -3.59 6.50
C ILE A 86 -1.52 -3.08 7.62
N PRO A 87 -2.15 -3.99 8.38
CA PRO A 87 -3.08 -3.60 9.42
C PRO A 87 -2.36 -2.96 10.64
N LYS A 88 -3.04 -2.04 11.32
CA LYS A 88 -2.61 -1.60 12.65
C LYS A 88 -2.75 -2.75 13.65
N LYS A 89 -1.65 -3.07 14.33
CA LYS A 89 -1.65 -4.09 15.37
C LYS A 89 -2.42 -3.58 16.59
N ILE A 90 -3.32 -4.43 17.10
CA ILE A 90 -4.05 -4.22 18.36
C ILE A 90 -3.71 -5.37 19.31
N LEU A 91 -3.64 -5.11 20.62
CA LEU A 91 -3.48 -6.18 21.60
C LEU A 91 -4.81 -6.89 21.81
N ALA A 92 -4.78 -8.20 22.07
CA ALA A 92 -5.99 -8.98 22.31
C ALA A 92 -6.85 -8.41 23.44
N LYS A 93 -6.20 -7.94 24.52
CA LYS A 93 -6.88 -7.22 25.61
C LYS A 93 -7.63 -5.98 25.12
N ASP A 94 -6.98 -5.15 24.30
CA ASP A 94 -7.57 -3.90 23.79
C ASP A 94 -8.72 -4.19 22.80
N TYR A 95 -8.66 -5.33 22.10
CA TYR A 95 -9.76 -5.79 21.25
C TYR A 95 -10.97 -6.26 22.07
N LEU A 96 -10.74 -7.05 23.12
CA LEU A 96 -11.79 -7.51 24.05
C LEU A 96 -12.44 -6.33 24.78
N ASP A 97 -11.64 -5.37 25.26
CA ASP A 97 -12.14 -4.17 25.92
C ASP A 97 -12.99 -3.31 24.97
N LYS A 98 -12.60 -3.21 23.69
CA LYS A 98 -13.42 -2.54 22.67
C LYS A 98 -14.75 -3.26 22.46
N GLN A 99 -14.78 -4.59 22.35
CA GLN A 99 -16.03 -5.34 22.19
C GLN A 99 -16.98 -5.10 23.37
N ASN A 100 -16.49 -5.21 24.60
CA ASN A 100 -17.30 -4.99 25.80
C ASN A 100 -17.86 -3.56 25.89
N ASN A 101 -17.10 -2.55 25.45
CA ASN A 101 -17.58 -1.17 25.41
C ASN A 101 -18.54 -0.88 24.23
N THR A 102 -18.46 -1.64 23.12
CA THR A 102 -19.40 -1.43 21.99
C THR A 102 -20.77 -2.05 22.29
N GLU A 103 -20.85 -3.05 23.16
CA GLU A 103 -22.12 -3.64 23.66
C GLU A 103 -22.86 -2.73 24.66
N SER A 104 -22.26 -1.60 25.09
CA SER A 104 -22.82 -0.70 26.12
C SER A 104 -23.70 0.45 25.58
N ASP A 105 -23.57 0.78 24.29
CA ASP A 105 -24.15 2.01 23.72
C ASP A 105 -25.48 1.81 22.97
N ASP A 106 -25.92 0.56 22.73
CA ASP A 106 -27.14 0.26 21.95
C ASP A 106 -28.41 -0.04 22.78
N ASP A 107 -28.33 -0.12 24.13
CA ASP A 107 -29.46 -0.50 25.01
C ASP A 107 -29.89 0.60 26.03
N ILE A 108 -29.96 1.86 25.62
CA ILE A 108 -30.74 2.89 26.36
C ILE A 108 -31.73 3.58 25.41
N VAL A 109 -32.76 2.84 25.00
CA VAL A 109 -34.08 3.41 24.78
C VAL A 109 -34.91 3.19 26.05
N MET A 110 -34.84 4.17 26.95
CA MET A 110 -35.84 4.32 28.01
C MET A 110 -37.16 4.71 27.34
N LEU A 111 -38.02 3.72 27.08
CA LEU A 111 -39.45 3.97 26.86
C LEU A 111 -40.10 4.08 28.23
N ASP A 112 -40.70 5.24 28.46
CA ASP A 112 -41.59 5.60 29.57
C ASP A 112 -42.87 4.76 29.63
#